data_AF-X0UK78-F1
#
_entry.id   AF-X0UK78-F1
#
_cell.length_a   1.000
_cell.length_b   1.000
_cell.length_c   1.000
_cell.angle_alpha   90.00
_cell.angle_beta   90.00
_cell.angle_gamma   90.00
#
_symmetry.space_group_name_H-M   'P 1'
#
loop_
_entity.id
_entity.type
_entity.pdbx_description
1 polymer ?
#
loop_
_entity_poly.entity_id
_entity_poly.type
_entity_poly.pdbx_seq_one_letter_code
_entity_poly.pdbx_strand_id
1 'polypeptide(L)'
;MRLIENFSLTLGTQIVALAISAINSVIIVRVLGAEGQGTLTLMITTSVVIITLFGGGFQWSNIYWVGRNRNNSNVIFFNSVAFAIAICFLLLIIYLIGGHKILNHFMPGTISMIVFIALPFLLIWQYNQAILQG
;
A
#
# COMPACT_ATOMS: atom_id res chain seq x y z
N MET A 1 3.18 33.14 -3.99
CA MET A 1 3.03 32.89 -2.53
C MET A 1 2.34 31.56 -2.19
N ARG A 2 1.34 31.06 -2.95
CA ARG A 2 0.70 29.74 -2.69
C ARG A 2 1.64 28.52 -2.71
N LEU A 3 2.72 28.56 -3.51
CA LEU A 3 3.72 27.48 -3.55
C LEU A 3 4.48 27.33 -2.23
N ILE A 4 4.88 28.44 -1.60
CA ILE A 4 5.64 28.44 -0.35
C ILE A 4 4.74 27.95 0.80
N GLU A 5 3.49 28.39 0.81
CA GLU A 5 2.50 27.97 1.80
C GLU A 5 2.20 26.47 1.70
N ASN A 6 1.88 25.96 0.51
CA ASN A 6 1.65 24.53 0.28
C ASN A 6 2.89 23.70 0.59
N PHE A 7 4.07 24.16 0.18
CA PHE A 7 5.34 23.48 0.48
C PHE A 7 5.59 23.42 1.99
N SER A 8 5.37 24.52 2.72
CA SER A 8 5.55 24.56 4.17
C SER A 8 4.57 23.62 4.90
N LEU A 9 3.33 23.53 4.44
CA LEU A 9 2.33 22.61 4.98
C LEU A 9 2.71 21.15 4.71
N THR A 10 3.15 20.82 3.49
CA THR A 10 3.61 19.47 3.15
C THR A 10 4.84 19.10 3.97
N LEU A 11 5.84 19.97 4.06
CA LEU A 11 7.02 19.72 4.88
C LEU A 11 6.67 19.51 6.36
N GLY A 12 5.82 20.37 6.93
CA GLY A 12 5.35 20.21 8.31
C GLY A 12 4.67 18.86 8.52
N THR A 13 3.80 18.47 7.60
CA THR A 13 3.10 17.16 7.65
C THR A 13 4.09 16.00 7.57
N GLN A 14 5.11 16.08 6.70
CA GLN A 14 6.15 15.05 6.57
C GLN A 14 7.00 14.93 7.85
N ILE A 15 7.38 16.04 8.48
CA ILE A 15 8.11 16.03 9.75
C ILE A 15 7.28 15.36 10.86
N VAL A 16 6.00 15.70 10.95
CA VAL A 16 5.07 15.07 11.91
C VAL A 16 4.92 13.58 11.62
N ALA A 17 4.75 13.19 10.35
CA ALA A 17 4.64 11.79 9.95
C ALA A 17 5.92 10.99 10.29
N LEU A 18 7.10 11.58 10.10
CA LEU A 18 8.39 11.00 10.48
C LEU A 18 8.48 10.80 12.00
N ALA A 19 8.07 11.79 12.80
CA ALA A 19 8.07 11.68 14.25
C ALA A 19 7.14 10.56 14.74
N ILE A 20 5.92 10.48 14.19
CA ILE A 20 4.97 9.40 14.48
C ILE A 20 5.56 8.04 14.09
N SER A 21 6.20 7.94 12.92
CA SER A 21 6.82 6.70 12.44
C SER A 21 7.97 6.24 13.35
N ALA A 22 8.79 7.17 13.85
CA ALA A 22 9.86 6.87 14.79
C ALA A 22 9.31 6.34 16.12
N ILE A 23 8.27 6.98 16.67
CA ILE A 23 7.60 6.53 17.90
C ILE A 23 7.00 5.14 17.68
N ASN A 24 6.31 4.92 16.56
CA ASN A 24 5.73 3.61 16.22
C ASN A 24 6.81 2.52 16.16
N SER A 25 7.96 2.80 15.55
CA SER A 25 9.09 1.88 15.50
C SER A 25 9.58 1.49 16.90
N VAL A 26 9.73 2.46 17.81
CA VAL A 26 10.13 2.20 19.22
C VAL A 26 9.07 1.34 19.94
N ILE A 27 7.78 1.62 19.74
CA ILE A 27 6.69 0.84 20.34
C ILE A 27 6.72 -0.60 19.83
N ILE A 28 6.82 -0.78 18.50
CA ILE A 28 6.90 -2.10 17.85
C ILE A 28 8.05 -2.90 18.47
N VAL A 29 9.25 -2.35 18.55
CA VAL A 29 10.41 -3.05 19.12
C VAL A 29 10.19 -3.43 20.58
N ARG A 30 9.57 -2.54 21.37
CA ARG A 30 9.31 -2.82 22.80
C ARG A 30 8.22 -3.88 23.02
N VAL A 31 7.23 -3.96 22.15
CA VAL A 31 6.09 -4.88 22.29
C VAL A 31 6.40 -6.25 21.66
N LEU A 32 6.98 -6.25 20.46
CA LEU A 32 7.21 -7.44 19.65
C LEU A 32 8.61 -8.03 19.82
N GLY A 33 9.54 -7.29 20.43
CA GLY A 33 10.95 -7.64 20.46
C GLY A 33 11.61 -7.57 19.07
N ALA A 34 12.90 -7.89 19.01
CA ALA A 34 13.66 -7.87 17.76
C ALA A 34 13.14 -8.90 16.74
N GLU A 35 12.71 -10.09 17.20
CA GLU A 35 12.19 -11.14 16.33
C GLU A 35 10.85 -10.77 15.69
N GLY A 36 9.92 -10.19 16.47
CA GLY A 36 8.63 -9.78 15.94
C GLY A 36 8.74 -8.55 15.01
N GLN A 37 9.73 -7.68 15.20
CA GLN A 37 10.04 -6.60 14.26
C GLN A 37 10.49 -7.16 12.90
N GLY A 38 11.35 -8.18 12.88
CA GLY A 38 11.78 -8.83 11.63
C GLY A 38 10.59 -9.44 10.87
N THR A 39 9.70 -10.11 11.60
CA THR A 39 8.47 -10.68 11.05
C THR A 39 7.55 -9.62 10.44
N LEU A 40 7.31 -8.52 11.15
CA LEU A 40 6.50 -7.41 10.64
C LEU A 40 7.14 -6.76 9.42
N THR A 41 8.46 -6.58 9.43
CA THR A 41 9.21 -6.01 8.30
C THR A 41 9.09 -6.89 7.05
N LEU A 42 9.13 -8.22 7.22
CA LEU A 42 8.90 -9.17 6.13
C LEU A 42 7.47 -9.04 5.58
N MET A 43 6.44 -8.99 6.45
CA MET A 43 5.06 -8.78 6.01
C MET A 43 4.90 -7.53 5.16
N ILE A 44 5.42 -6.40 5.65
CA ILE A 44 5.31 -5.11 4.97
C ILE A 44 6.08 -5.14 3.65
N THR A 45 7.34 -5.57 3.67
CA THR A 45 8.19 -5.60 2.48
C THR A 45 7.62 -6.51 1.40
N THR A 46 7.15 -7.71 1.77
CA THR A 46 6.51 -8.63 0.82
C THR A 46 5.23 -8.03 0.23
N SER A 47 4.40 -7.38 1.05
CA SER A 47 3.21 -6.68 0.57
C SER A 47 3.57 -5.58 -0.44
N VAL A 48 4.58 -4.77 -0.13
CA VAL A 48 5.07 -3.70 -1.01
C VAL A 48 5.61 -4.26 -2.31
N VAL A 49 6.37 -5.35 -2.28
CA VAL A 49 6.89 -6.00 -3.49
C VAL A 49 5.75 -6.50 -4.37
N ILE A 50 4.75 -7.19 -3.81
CA ILE A 50 3.58 -7.66 -4.55
C ILE A 50 2.84 -6.47 -5.18
N ILE A 51 2.57 -5.43 -4.40
CA ILE A 51 1.88 -4.23 -4.89
C ILE A 51 2.69 -3.51 -5.97
N THR A 52 4.00 -3.41 -5.82
CA THR A 52 4.87 -2.74 -6.79
C THR A 52 4.88 -3.50 -8.12
N LEU A 53 4.95 -4.83 -8.07
CA LEU A 53 4.95 -5.68 -9.27
C LEU A 53 3.59 -5.71 -9.99
N PHE A 54 2.48 -5.75 -9.24
CA PHE A 54 1.14 -5.98 -9.82
C PHE A 54 0.28 -4.71 -9.92
N GLY A 55 0.48 -3.71 -9.06
CA GLY A 55 -0.33 -2.48 -8.98
C GLY A 55 0.44 -1.17 -9.24
N GLY A 56 1.77 -1.20 -9.26
CA GLY A 56 2.62 0.01 -9.28
C GLY A 56 2.41 0.95 -10.47
N GLY A 57 1.99 0.45 -11.63
CA GLY A 57 1.70 1.28 -12.80
C GLY A 57 0.37 2.05 -12.71
N PHE A 58 -0.60 1.53 -11.96
CA PHE A 58 -1.96 2.06 -11.97
C PHE A 58 -2.09 3.36 -11.15
N GLN A 59 -1.30 3.48 -10.07
CA GLN A 59 -1.23 4.70 -9.26
C GLN A 59 -0.87 5.92 -10.12
N TRP A 60 0.17 5.83 -10.95
CA TRP A 60 0.60 6.93 -11.83
C TRP A 60 -0.44 7.27 -12.90
N SER A 61 -1.11 6.24 -13.43
CA SER A 61 -2.18 6.42 -14.40
C SER A 61 -3.33 7.24 -13.80
N ASN A 62 -3.76 6.92 -12.58
CA ASN A 62 -4.83 7.64 -11.89
C ASN A 62 -4.51 9.12 -11.68
N ILE A 63 -3.29 9.46 -11.23
CA ILE A 63 -2.86 10.85 -11.04
C ILE A 63 -3.00 11.63 -12.36
N TYR A 64 -2.54 11.04 -13.47
CA TYR A 64 -2.63 11.67 -14.79
C TYR A 64 -4.09 11.87 -15.25
N TRP A 65 -4.93 10.84 -15.12
CA TRP A 65 -6.32 10.89 -15.56
C TRP A 65 -7.18 11.87 -14.74
N VAL A 66 -6.96 11.94 -13.42
CA VAL A 66 -7.64 12.90 -12.54
C VAL A 66 -7.20 14.33 -12.87
N GLY A 67 -5.91 14.56 -13.04
CA GLY A 67 -5.36 15.86 -13.43
C GLY A 67 -5.90 16.35 -14.78
N ARG A 68 -6.16 15.44 -15.73
CA ARG A 68 -6.69 15.76 -17.06
C ARG A 68 -8.21 15.94 -17.09
N ASN A 69 -8.99 15.16 -16.32
CA ASN A 69 -10.45 15.13 -16.38
C ASN A 69 -11.09 15.21 -14.98
N ARG A 70 -10.96 16.37 -14.32
CA ARG A 70 -11.47 16.61 -12.96
C ARG A 70 -12.96 16.32 -12.75
N ASN A 71 -13.81 16.52 -13.76
CA ASN A 71 -15.26 16.28 -13.64
C ASN A 71 -15.65 14.79 -13.55
N ASN A 72 -14.73 13.86 -13.84
CA ASN A 72 -15.01 12.41 -13.86
C ASN A 72 -14.30 11.64 -12.73
N SER A 73 -13.89 12.31 -11.65
CA SER A 73 -13.20 11.70 -10.51
C SER A 73 -13.95 10.49 -9.93
N ASN A 74 -15.29 10.55 -9.88
CA ASN A 74 -16.13 9.43 -9.43
C ASN A 74 -15.96 8.19 -10.32
N VAL A 75 -15.92 8.35 -11.64
CA VAL A 75 -15.75 7.22 -12.57
C VAL A 75 -14.34 6.61 -12.42
N ILE A 76 -13.33 7.45 -12.23
CA ILE A 76 -11.95 7.00 -12.00
C ILE A 76 -11.86 6.22 -10.68
N PHE A 77 -12.53 6.68 -9.64
CA PHE A 77 -12.63 5.97 -8.36
C PHE A 77 -13.25 4.57 -8.52
N PHE A 78 -14.43 4.46 -9.14
CA PHE A 78 -15.08 3.15 -9.33
C PHE A 78 -14.23 2.20 -10.19
N ASN A 79 -13.60 2.70 -11.25
CA ASN A 79 -12.69 1.89 -12.06
C ASN A 79 -11.47 1.42 -11.26
N SER A 80 -10.93 2.27 -10.39
CA SER A 80 -9.78 1.93 -9.53
C SER A 80 -10.13 0.85 -8.52
N VAL A 81 -11.31 0.94 -7.90
CA VAL A 81 -11.80 -0.08 -6.96
C VAL A 81 -12.06 -1.39 -7.69
N ALA A 82 -12.71 -1.36 -8.86
CA ALA A 82 -12.95 -2.55 -9.67
C ALA A 82 -11.63 -3.22 -10.10
N PHE A 83 -10.64 -2.43 -10.50
CA PHE A 83 -9.31 -2.92 -10.87
C PHE A 83 -8.55 -3.50 -9.66
N ALA A 84 -8.62 -2.86 -8.50
CA ALA A 84 -8.05 -3.38 -7.25
C ALA A 84 -8.65 -4.76 -6.90
N ILE A 85 -9.98 -4.89 -6.98
CA ILE A 85 -10.67 -6.16 -6.73
C ILE A 85 -10.23 -7.23 -7.74
N ALA A 86 -10.13 -6.90 -9.02
CA ALA A 86 -9.68 -7.83 -10.06
C ALA A 86 -8.24 -8.31 -9.82
N ILE A 87 -7.32 -7.41 -9.47
CA ILE A 87 -5.94 -7.76 -9.10
C ILE A 87 -5.93 -8.64 -7.86
N CYS A 88 -6.68 -8.30 -6.82
CA CYS A 88 -6.74 -9.11 -5.61
C CYS A 88 -7.23 -10.53 -5.89
N PHE A 89 -8.26 -10.67 -6.73
CA PHE A 89 -8.77 -11.97 -7.13
C PHE A 89 -7.73 -12.78 -7.91
N LEU A 90 -7.03 -12.14 -8.86
CA LEU A 90 -5.93 -12.76 -9.60
C LEU A 90 -4.81 -13.21 -8.67
N LEU A 91 -4.39 -12.36 -7.73
CA LEU A 91 -3.35 -12.68 -6.75
C LEU A 91 -3.77 -13.82 -5.81
N LEU A 92 -5.05 -13.85 -5.41
CA LEU A 92 -5.61 -14.93 -4.61
C LEU A 92 -5.59 -16.26 -5.37
N ILE A 93 -5.93 -16.26 -6.67
CA ILE A 93 -5.82 -17.46 -7.52
C ILE A 93 -4.36 -17.93 -7.59
N ILE A 94 -3.40 -17.02 -7.84
CA ILE A 94 -1.96 -17.35 -7.87
C ILE A 94 -1.52 -17.98 -6.54
N TYR A 95 -1.97 -17.42 -5.41
CA TYR A 95 -1.68 -17.95 -4.09
C TYR A 95 -2.19 -19.38 -3.90
N LEU A 96 -3.45 -19.64 -4.27
CA LEU A 96 -4.08 -20.95 -4.14
C LEU A 96 -3.42 -22.01 -5.03
N ILE A 97 -3.07 -21.68 -6.28
CA ILE A 97 -2.49 -22.63 -7.24
C ILE A 97 -1.07 -23.05 -6.82
N GLY A 98 -0.29 -22.16 -6.20
CA GLY A 98 1.07 -22.50 -5.79
C GLY A 98 1.88 -21.40 -5.11
N GLY A 99 1.40 -20.15 -5.14
CA GLY A 99 2.08 -19.03 -4.47
C GLY A 99 2.25 -19.24 -2.97
N HIS A 100 1.34 -19.97 -2.31
CA HIS A 100 1.48 -20.34 -0.90
C HIS A 100 2.74 -21.17 -0.62
N LYS A 101 3.18 -22.05 -1.54
CA LYS A 101 4.41 -22.85 -1.33
C LYS A 101 5.66 -21.98 -1.33
N ILE A 102 5.72 -21.01 -2.23
CA ILE A 102 6.84 -20.07 -2.34
C ILE A 102 6.89 -19.19 -1.10
N LEU A 103 5.76 -18.61 -0.71
CA LEU A 103 5.72 -17.72 0.44
C LEU A 103 5.92 -18.46 1.76
N ASN A 104 5.37 -19.65 1.91
CA ASN A 104 5.55 -20.47 3.11
C ASN A 104 7.00 -20.94 3.30
N HIS A 105 7.83 -20.85 2.26
CA HIS A 105 9.27 -21.09 2.36
C HIS A 105 10.00 -19.95 3.07
N PHE A 106 9.54 -18.70 2.90
CA PHE A 106 10.17 -17.52 3.47
C PHE A 106 9.52 -17.04 4.78
N MET A 107 8.26 -17.37 5.00
CA MET A 107 7.49 -16.96 6.19
C MET A 107 6.51 -18.04 6.63
N PRO A 108 6.11 -18.10 7.91
CA PRO A 108 5.07 -19.01 8.38
C PRO A 108 3.75 -18.82 7.62
N GLY A 109 3.01 -19.92 7.42
CA GLY A 109 1.77 -19.91 6.62
C GLY A 109 0.65 -19.03 7.17
N THR A 110 0.62 -18.78 8.47
CA THR A 110 -0.32 -17.82 9.08
C THR A 110 -0.01 -16.38 8.64
N ILE A 111 1.27 -16.05 8.51
CA ILE A 111 1.76 -14.72 8.15
C ILE A 111 1.53 -14.45 6.66
N SER A 112 1.80 -15.44 5.80
CA SER A 112 1.50 -15.31 4.37
C SER A 112 0.01 -15.09 4.11
N MET A 113 -0.87 -15.76 4.86
CA MET A 113 -2.31 -15.54 4.78
C MET A 113 -2.73 -14.11 5.17
N ILE A 114 -2.15 -13.57 6.25
CA ILE A 114 -2.41 -12.19 6.70
C ILE A 114 -2.01 -11.18 5.62
N VAL A 115 -0.87 -11.38 4.96
CA VAL A 115 -0.41 -10.54 3.84
C VAL A 115 -1.47 -10.51 2.73
N PHE A 116 -1.98 -11.65 2.29
CA PHE A 116 -2.99 -11.69 1.23
C PHE A 116 -4.32 -11.05 1.61
N ILE A 117 -4.75 -11.20 2.86
CA ILE A 117 -5.96 -10.53 3.36
C ILE A 117 -5.77 -9.01 3.39
N ALA A 118 -4.55 -8.52 3.66
CA ALA A 118 -4.25 -7.10 3.71
C ALA A 118 -4.16 -6.43 2.33
N LEU A 119 -3.78 -7.17 1.28
CA LEU A 119 -3.60 -6.64 -0.09
C LEU A 119 -4.78 -5.81 -0.64
N PRO A 120 -6.05 -6.23 -0.56
CA PRO A 120 -7.17 -5.42 -1.06
C PRO A 120 -7.26 -4.06 -0.38
N PHE A 121 -7.07 -4.03 0.94
CA PHE A 121 -7.10 -2.79 1.70
C PHE A 121 -5.94 -1.87 1.30
N LEU A 122 -4.74 -2.43 1.09
CA LEU A 122 -3.56 -1.68 0.69
C LEU A 122 -3.70 -1.10 -0.74
N LEU A 123 -4.21 -1.88 -1.70
CA LEU A 123 -4.41 -1.40 -3.07
C LEU A 123 -5.48 -0.32 -3.15
N ILE A 124 -6.61 -0.49 -2.46
CA ILE A 124 -7.66 0.53 -2.38
C ILE A 124 -7.09 1.81 -1.75
N TRP A 125 -6.36 1.68 -0.65
CA TRP A 125 -5.72 2.83 -0.01
C TRP A 125 -4.76 3.55 -0.94
N GLN A 126 -3.87 2.82 -1.63
CA GLN A 126 -2.88 3.40 -2.53
C GLN A 126 -3.52 4.11 -3.74
N TYR A 127 -4.53 3.50 -4.36
CA TYR A 127 -5.21 4.10 -5.51
C TYR A 127 -6.01 5.35 -5.12
N ASN A 128 -6.62 5.35 -3.94
CA ASN A 128 -7.29 6.54 -3.42
C ASN A 128 -6.32 7.68 -3.12
N GLN A 129 -5.15 7.38 -2.55
CA GLN A 129 -4.10 8.38 -2.38
C GLN A 129 -3.67 8.97 -3.73
N ALA A 130 -3.58 8.14 -4.78
CA ALA A 130 -3.28 8.60 -6.13
C ALA A 130 -4.34 9.58 -6.68
N ILE A 131 -5.61 9.27 -6.47
CA ILE A 131 -6.72 10.12 -6.92
C ILE A 131 -6.72 11.46 -6.20
N LEU A 132 -6.39 11.47 -4.90
CA LEU A 132 -6.28 12.71 -4.11
C LEU A 132 -5.08 13.58 -4.50
N GLN A 133 -4.06 13.00 -5.15
CA GLN A 133 -2.84 13.69 -5.56
C GLN A 133 -2.92 14.30 -6.97
N GLY A 134 -3.89 13.90 -7.80
CA GLY A 134 -4.15 14.49 -9.14
C GLY A 134 -5.09 15.69 -9.09
#